data_AF-A0A545TA49-F1
#
_entry.id   AF-A0A545TA49-F1
#
_cell.length_a   1.000
_cell.length_b   1.000
_cell.length_c   1.000
_cell.angle_alpha   90.00
_cell.angle_beta   90.00
_cell.angle_gamma   90.00
#
_symmetry.space_group_name_H-M   'P 1'
#
loop_
_entity.id
_entity.type
_entity.pdbx_description
1 polymer ?
#
loop_
_entity_poly.entity_id
_entity_poly.type
_entity_poly.pdbx_seq_one_letter_code
_entity_poly.pdbx_strand_id
1 'polypeptide(L)'
;MKLLFSLLTIASLAACTTGRLEYITKEGERKFACETEYTWAPSVDKFAVEYILSYCAQQASEKGFTVVDKSLLELDLSVPNPPEGKRWSHELAKELYQQKKLSDKEYGYIIAYLDLEHDKLN
;
A
#
# COMPACT_ATOMS: atom_id res chain seq x y z
N MET A 1 29.52 -44.67 -3.71
CA MET A 1 28.16 -44.57 -4.28
C MET A 1 27.69 -43.13 -4.13
N LYS A 2 27.64 -42.44 -5.28
CA LYS A 2 26.89 -41.22 -5.65
C LYS A 2 26.63 -40.15 -4.57
N LEU A 3 27.25 -38.99 -4.84
CA LEU A 3 26.84 -37.65 -4.42
C LEU A 3 25.31 -37.52 -4.31
N LEU A 4 24.80 -37.29 -3.11
CA LEU A 4 23.50 -36.64 -2.91
C LEU A 4 23.79 -35.20 -2.53
N PHE A 5 23.93 -34.39 -3.57
CA PHE A 5 23.92 -32.93 -3.49
C PHE A 5 22.71 -32.49 -2.64
N SER A 6 22.99 -31.92 -1.47
CA SER A 6 22.02 -31.10 -0.73
C SER A 6 21.70 -29.88 -1.59
N LEU A 7 20.71 -30.02 -2.46
CA LEU A 7 20.05 -28.88 -3.10
C LEU A 7 19.04 -28.33 -2.08
N LEU A 8 19.54 -27.60 -1.07
CA LEU A 8 18.71 -26.75 -0.24
C LEU A 8 18.33 -25.55 -1.13
N THR A 9 17.36 -25.74 -2.02
CA THR A 9 16.72 -24.65 -2.75
C THR A 9 16.06 -23.75 -1.72
N ILE A 10 16.78 -22.71 -1.30
CA ILE A 10 16.22 -21.59 -0.56
C ILE A 10 15.27 -20.92 -1.55
N ALA A 11 13.99 -21.33 -1.50
CA ALA A 11 12.92 -20.54 -2.05
C ALA A 11 12.86 -19.28 -1.19
N SER A 12 13.59 -18.24 -1.60
CA SER A 12 13.37 -16.89 -1.14
C SER A 12 11.94 -16.54 -1.53
N LEU A 13 11.01 -16.76 -0.60
CA LEU A 13 9.66 -16.23 -0.64
C LEU A 13 9.83 -14.71 -0.72
N ALA A 14 9.81 -14.17 -1.93
CA ALA A 14 9.57 -12.75 -2.09
C ALA A 14 8.22 -12.48 -1.44
N ALA A 15 8.24 -11.78 -0.31
CA ALA A 15 7.03 -11.41 0.39
C ALA A 15 6.41 -10.24 -0.38
N CYS A 16 5.58 -10.57 -1.37
CA CYS A 16 4.69 -9.62 -2.01
C CYS A 16 3.55 -9.30 -1.04
N THR A 17 3.33 -8.02 -0.76
CA THR A 17 2.16 -7.57 -0.01
C THR A 17 1.15 -7.05 -1.02
N THR A 18 0.02 -7.74 -1.13
CA THR A 18 -1.03 -7.43 -2.09
C THR A 18 -2.34 -7.10 -1.39
N GLY A 19 -3.19 -6.33 -2.04
CA GLY A 19 -4.52 -6.01 -1.55
C GLY A 19 -5.47 -5.70 -2.69
N ARG A 20 -6.76 -5.91 -2.44
CA ARG A 20 -7.84 -5.48 -3.33
C ARG A 20 -9.05 -5.04 -2.52
N LEU A 21 -9.74 -4.02 -3.02
CA LEU A 21 -10.98 -3.54 -2.44
C LEU A 21 -12.13 -4.41 -2.93
N GLU A 22 -12.99 -4.84 -2.02
CA GLU A 22 -14.27 -5.46 -2.34
C GLU A 22 -15.44 -4.53 -1.99
N TYR A 23 -16.36 -4.37 -2.94
CA TYR A 23 -17.55 -3.53 -2.77
C TYR A 23 -18.77 -4.10 -3.48
N ILE A 24 -19.95 -3.60 -3.12
CA ILE A 24 -21.23 -3.96 -3.73
C ILE A 24 -21.78 -2.72 -4.47
N THR A 25 -22.15 -2.88 -5.73
CA THR A 25 -22.73 -1.80 -6.54
C THR A 25 -24.15 -1.45 -6.09
N LYS A 26 -24.74 -0.39 -6.66
CA LYS A 26 -26.13 0.01 -6.37
C LYS A 26 -27.14 -1.05 -6.80
N GLU A 27 -26.78 -1.84 -7.80
CA GLU A 27 -27.57 -2.95 -8.35
C GLU A 27 -27.44 -4.23 -7.51
N GLY A 28 -26.60 -4.24 -6.48
CA GLY A 28 -26.38 -5.38 -5.60
C GLY A 28 -25.28 -6.35 -6.08
N GLU A 29 -24.51 -5.99 -7.12
CA GLU A 29 -23.43 -6.83 -7.63
C GLU A 29 -22.15 -6.68 -6.81
N ARG A 30 -21.51 -7.80 -6.46
CA ARG A 30 -20.19 -7.82 -5.81
C ARG A 30 -19.09 -7.62 -6.85
N LYS A 31 -18.21 -6.63 -6.64
CA LYS A 31 -17.09 -6.29 -7.53
C LYS A 31 -15.80 -6.03 -6.73
N PHE A 32 -14.69 -6.10 -7.45
CA PHE A 32 -13.35 -5.79 -6.93
C PHE A 32 -12.78 -4.54 -7.62
N ALA A 33 -11.94 -3.78 -6.92
CA ALA A 33 -11.19 -2.64 -7.45
C ALA A 33 -9.86 -2.48 -6.70
N CYS A 34 -9.00 -1.60 -7.22
CA CYS A 34 -7.74 -1.21 -6.59
C CYS A 34 -6.89 -2.40 -6.16
N GLU A 35 -6.64 -3.29 -7.12
CA GLU A 35 -5.63 -4.33 -6.95
C GLU A 35 -4.26 -3.64 -6.93
N THR A 36 -3.57 -3.73 -5.80
CA THR A 36 -2.27 -3.11 -5.59
C THR A 36 -1.30 -4.13 -5.02
N GLU A 37 -0.03 -4.00 -5.40
CA GLU A 37 1.07 -4.85 -4.98
C GLU A 37 2.29 -4.00 -4.66
N TYR A 38 2.87 -4.27 -3.49
CA TYR A 38 4.19 -3.79 -3.12
C TYR A 38 5.08 -4.98 -2.82
N THR A 39 6.31 -4.86 -3.30
CA THR A 39 7.39 -5.82 -3.04
C THR A 39 8.52 -5.04 -2.38
N TRP A 40 9.39 -5.69 -1.60
CA TRP A 40 10.64 -5.19 -0.99
C TRP A 40 10.66 -4.98 0.53
N ALA A 41 9.56 -4.59 1.21
CA ALA A 41 9.60 -4.32 2.64
C ALA A 41 8.26 -4.63 3.33
N PRO A 42 7.95 -5.90 3.66
CA PRO A 42 6.62 -6.30 4.14
C PRO A 42 6.08 -5.54 5.35
N SER A 43 6.96 -5.08 6.25
CA SER A 43 6.57 -4.29 7.42
C SER A 43 6.08 -2.88 7.06
N VAL A 44 6.55 -2.33 5.94
CA VAL A 44 6.16 -1.04 5.36
C VAL A 44 5.03 -1.24 4.36
N ASP A 45 5.19 -2.21 3.45
CA ASP A 45 4.31 -2.48 2.31
C ASP A 45 2.85 -2.68 2.75
N LYS A 46 2.63 -3.32 3.91
CA LYS A 46 1.29 -3.47 4.49
C LYS A 46 0.56 -2.14 4.71
N PHE A 47 1.28 -1.09 5.07
CA PHE A 47 0.71 0.23 5.28
C PHE A 47 0.48 0.97 3.97
N ALA A 48 1.32 0.76 2.96
CA ALA A 48 1.06 1.29 1.62
C ALA A 48 -0.20 0.67 1.00
N VAL A 49 -0.35 -0.66 1.09
CA VAL A 49 -1.57 -1.37 0.67
C VAL A 49 -2.79 -0.87 1.44
N GLU A 50 -2.70 -0.77 2.78
CA GLU A 50 -3.77 -0.24 3.63
C GLU A 50 -4.23 1.16 3.19
N TYR A 51 -3.27 2.06 2.91
CA TYR A 51 -3.56 3.42 2.46
C TYR A 51 -4.33 3.42 1.14
N ILE A 52 -3.86 2.66 0.13
CA ILE A 52 -4.53 2.59 -1.18
C ILE A 52 -5.93 2.01 -1.06
N LEU A 53 -6.09 0.93 -0.29
CA LEU A 53 -7.40 0.29 -0.12
C LEU A 53 -8.38 1.21 0.59
N SER A 54 -7.94 1.95 1.60
CA SER A 54 -8.75 2.95 2.29
C SER A 54 -9.13 4.12 1.39
N TYR A 55 -8.17 4.66 0.63
CA TYR A 55 -8.44 5.69 -0.37
C TYR A 55 -9.51 5.23 -1.37
N CYS A 56 -9.37 4.00 -1.89
CA CYS A 56 -10.35 3.44 -2.81
C CYS A 56 -11.70 3.14 -2.15
N ALA A 57 -11.72 2.73 -0.89
CA ALA A 57 -12.96 2.53 -0.13
C ALA A 57 -13.73 3.85 0.00
N GLN A 58 -13.04 4.95 0.33
CA GLN A 58 -13.65 6.28 0.39
C GLN A 58 -14.24 6.68 -0.97
N GLN A 59 -13.48 6.52 -2.06
CA GLN A 59 -13.95 6.80 -3.42
C GLN A 59 -15.15 5.92 -3.85
N ALA A 60 -15.17 4.64 -3.47
CA ALA A 60 -16.31 3.76 -3.74
C ALA A 60 -17.55 4.19 -2.93
N SER A 61 -17.36 4.57 -1.66
CA SER A 61 -18.43 5.09 -0.80
C SER A 61 -19.04 6.38 -1.35
N GLU A 62 -18.21 7.32 -1.84
CA GLU A 62 -18.66 8.55 -2.50
C GLU A 62 -19.49 8.29 -3.76
N LYS A 63 -19.18 7.22 -4.50
CA LYS A 63 -19.99 6.78 -5.66
C LYS A 63 -21.32 6.13 -5.27
N GLY A 64 -21.55 5.90 -3.97
CA GLY A 64 -22.74 5.26 -3.42
C GLY A 64 -22.67 3.73 -3.46
N PHE A 65 -21.47 3.15 -3.51
CA PHE A 65 -21.27 1.72 -3.39
C PHE A 65 -21.10 1.30 -1.92
N THR A 66 -21.48 0.07 -1.62
CA THR A 66 -21.31 -0.49 -0.27
C THR A 66 -19.95 -1.19 -0.18
N VAL A 67 -18.96 -0.54 0.45
CA VAL A 67 -17.68 -1.17 0.80
C VAL A 67 -17.93 -2.36 1.74
N VAL A 68 -17.33 -3.52 1.46
CA VAL A 68 -17.51 -4.74 2.28
C VAL A 68 -16.74 -4.62 3.60
N ASP A 69 -15.45 -4.29 3.55
CA ASP A 69 -14.64 -4.03 4.74
C ASP A 69 -14.79 -2.58 5.20
N LYS A 70 -15.64 -2.37 6.21
CA LYS A 70 -15.93 -1.03 6.73
C LYS A 70 -14.76 -0.40 7.49
N SER A 71 -13.81 -1.19 7.99
CA SER A 71 -12.64 -0.66 8.71
C SER A 71 -11.80 0.25 7.83
N LEU A 72 -11.77 -0.01 6.51
CA LEU A 72 -11.10 0.83 5.52
C LEU A 72 -11.65 2.26 5.44
N LEU A 73 -12.89 2.50 5.88
CA LEU A 73 -13.51 3.82 5.90
C LEU A 73 -13.18 4.63 7.18
N GLU A 74 -12.62 3.97 8.19
CA GLU A 74 -12.33 4.57 9.51
C GLU A 74 -10.87 4.98 9.66
N LEU A 75 -10.01 4.61 8.70
CA LEU A 75 -8.59 4.90 8.74
C LEU A 75 -8.31 6.39 8.50
N ASP A 76 -7.44 6.95 9.34
CA ASP A 76 -6.84 8.26 9.11
C ASP A 76 -5.71 8.13 8.09
N LEU A 77 -5.90 8.75 6.93
CA LEU A 77 -4.95 8.79 5.81
C LEU A 77 -4.06 10.04 5.85
N SER A 78 -3.90 10.67 7.00
CA SER A 78 -2.97 11.79 7.14
C SER A 78 -1.53 11.37 6.84
N VAL A 79 -0.87 12.14 5.97
CA VAL A 79 0.56 12.01 5.65
C VAL A 79 1.29 13.14 6.36
N PRO A 80 2.42 12.88 7.05
CA PRO A 80 3.17 13.93 7.72
C PRO A 80 3.68 14.96 6.70
N ASN A 81 3.82 16.21 7.14
CA ASN A 81 4.39 17.26 6.30
C ASN A 81 5.85 16.94 5.94
N PRO A 82 6.30 17.24 4.70
CA PRO A 82 7.71 17.14 4.37
C PRO A 82 8.53 18.14 5.20
N PRO A 83 9.85 17.93 5.33
CA PRO A 83 10.74 18.92 5.95
C PRO A 83 10.58 20.32 5.33
N GLU A 84 10.80 21.35 6.14
CA GLU A 84 10.62 22.74 5.73
C GLU A 84 11.35 23.05 4.41
N GLY A 85 10.62 23.71 3.49
CA GLY A 85 11.13 24.08 2.17
C GLY A 85 11.29 22.91 1.19
N LYS A 86 10.92 21.68 1.56
CA LYS A 86 10.94 20.51 0.68
C LYS A 86 9.53 20.06 0.28
N ARG A 87 9.48 19.25 -0.77
CA ARG A 87 8.30 18.46 -1.16
C ARG A 87 8.62 16.98 -0.97
N TRP A 88 7.59 16.16 -0.78
CA TRP A 88 7.78 14.72 -0.79
C TRP A 88 8.25 14.23 -2.16
N SER A 89 9.21 13.31 -2.13
CA SER A 89 9.61 12.46 -3.25
C SER A 89 9.95 11.08 -2.68
N HIS A 90 9.94 10.04 -3.52
CA HIS A 90 10.31 8.69 -3.09
C HIS A 90 11.73 8.65 -2.51
N GLU A 91 12.66 9.41 -3.09
CA GLU A 91 14.05 9.51 -2.61
C GLU A 91 14.12 10.14 -1.22
N LEU A 92 13.44 11.27 -1.01
CA LEU A 92 13.44 11.95 0.28
C LEU A 92 12.79 11.09 1.37
N ALA A 93 11.66 10.45 1.07
CA ALA A 93 10.97 9.57 2.00
C ALA A 93 11.87 8.39 2.39
N LYS A 94 12.54 7.76 1.42
CA LYS A 94 13.49 6.67 1.64
C LYS A 94 14.67 7.12 2.50
N GLU A 95 15.25 8.29 2.22
CA GLU A 95 16.37 8.83 2.99
C GLU A 95 15.99 9.04 4.46
N LEU A 96 14.84 9.65 4.73
CA LEU A 96 14.37 9.90 6.09
C LEU A 96 13.98 8.61 6.84
N TYR A 97 13.41 7.63 6.15
CA TYR A 97 13.13 6.32 6.72
C TYR A 97 14.43 5.58 7.10
N GLN A 98 15.45 5.59 6.23
CA GLN A 98 16.77 5.01 6.54
C GLN A 98 17.46 5.70 7.73
N GLN A 99 17.20 6.99 7.93
CA GLN A 99 17.64 7.74 9.11
C GLN A 99 16.79 7.51 10.37
N LYS A 100 15.79 6.61 10.32
CA LYS A 100 14.82 6.33 11.40
C LYS A 100 14.01 7.55 11.84
N LYS A 101 13.81 8.51 10.93
CA LYS A 101 12.98 9.70 11.16
C LYS A 101 11.52 9.50 10.77
N LEU A 102 11.23 8.40 10.06
CA LEU A 102 9.88 7.96 9.72
C LEU A 102 9.68 6.56 10.32
N SER A 103 8.49 6.30 10.84
CA SER A 103 8.02 4.96 11.13
C SER A 103 7.66 4.20 9.85
N ASP A 104 7.53 2.88 9.94
CA ASP A 104 7.08 2.03 8.83
C ASP A 104 5.72 2.50 8.27
N LYS A 105 4.81 2.95 9.14
CA LYS A 105 3.49 3.46 8.75
C LYS A 105 3.61 4.77 7.99
N GLU A 106 4.33 5.74 8.53
CA GLU A 106 4.51 7.05 7.87
C GLU A 106 5.18 6.89 6.52
N TYR A 107 6.24 6.07 6.44
CA TYR A 107 6.92 5.80 5.18
C TYR A 107 6.00 5.11 4.17
N GLY A 108 5.27 4.06 4.57
CA GLY A 108 4.33 3.37 3.69
C GLY A 108 3.22 4.28 3.17
N TYR A 109 2.67 5.15 4.03
CA TYR A 109 1.65 6.13 3.65
C TYR A 109 2.18 7.20 2.69
N ILE A 110 3.41 7.70 2.90
CA ILE A 110 4.04 8.66 1.97
C ILE A 110 4.23 8.01 0.59
N ILE A 111 4.71 6.76 0.53
CA ILE A 111 4.90 6.06 -0.75
C ILE A 111 3.56 5.90 -1.49
N ALA A 112 2.53 5.38 -0.81
CA ALA A 112 1.20 5.23 -1.42
C ALA A 112 0.59 6.58 -1.86
N TYR A 113 0.79 7.64 -1.07
CA TYR A 113 0.36 8.99 -1.42
C TYR A 113 1.02 9.49 -2.71
N LEU A 114 2.34 9.33 -2.83
CA LEU A 114 3.09 9.74 -4.02
C LEU A 114 2.70 8.93 -5.26
N ASP A 115 2.49 7.62 -5.11
CA ASP A 115 2.05 6.75 -6.20
C ASP A 115 0.66 7.15 -6.71
N LEU A 116 -0.29 7.44 -5.81
CA LEU A 116 -1.62 7.91 -6.17
C LEU A 116 -1.61 9.31 -6.81
N GLU A 117 -0.74 10.22 -6.37
CA GLU A 117 -0.56 11.51 -7.06
C GLU A 117 -0.04 11.32 -8.49
N HIS A 118 0.90 10.40 -8.69
CA HIS A 118 1.44 10.10 -10.01
C HIS A 118 0.37 9.50 -10.93
N ASP A 119 -0.43 8.55 -10.43
CA ASP A 119 -1.50 7.92 -11.19
C ASP A 119 -2.63 8.88 -11.57
N LYS A 120 -2.91 9.91 -10.76
CA LYS A 120 -3.93 10.94 -11.08
C LYS A 120 -3.51 11.91 -12.17
N LEU A 121 -2.21 12.03 -12.44
CA LEU A 121 -1.64 12.97 -13.40
C LEU A 121 -1.44 12.36 -14.79
N ASN A 122 -1.64 11.05 -14.93
CA ASN A 122 -1.56 10.28 -16.18
C ASN A 122 -2.93 9.73 -16.59
#